data_AF-A0A3R7J775-F1
#
_entry.id   AF-A0A3R7J775-F1
#
_cell.length_a   1.000
_cell.length_b   1.000
_cell.length_c   1.000
_cell.angle_alpha   90.00
_cell.angle_beta   90.00
_cell.angle_gamma   90.00
#
_symmetry.space_group_name_H-M   'P 1'
#
loop_
_entity.id
_entity.type
_entity.pdbx_description
1 polymer ?
#
loop_
_entity_poly.entity_id
_entity_poly.type
_entity_poly.pdbx_seq_one_letter_code
_entity_poly.pdbx_strand_id
1 'polypeptide(L)'
;MGKEAFPKLPEELQKQTIEAQTLLTEKKADVFTVHHSALVKVPQSARGKELVDYLEKWLTPEPEKTEEAAAEPEKKAEEATEEVEAIKTEEDASKKEVEASKEEVEAPKEDAEAPKEDTEAPKEDAEAPKEETEAVKAEEAPKEEEAAPKEKKKEEKKKDKKKVEEPSPYRLRAKEIAEALVVSGFLTPYKDRVKNFLAEAPKEYITDSELFVPIPEAVTESKETTVWSVVDGAIYASQLKRKAGVFSAFTQGKDVYVVANEKTSKVHLFESDVARTAVAEYAAADAIVQYDNAHFKFGVKLVHGERFELLNLETKESQEAFLNTLLNVGVQYREVYNLAAEEAKSFYELKDFDMEKKEVGMETYKGKVVLVVNVSSKCGLTPTNYPELQQLYEKYKAEGLEILAFPCNQFAGQEPGTNEEIIEFVKQYNVTFPLFEKNDVNGSDARPVFTYLKAKLPGTFGNYIKWNFTKFLVDRNGQPFKRYAPKDLPLSFEDDIKELLAKAADPEPTEEEAKEEAEAAKSDGEEPKETKEEAVTETKEAAPTTEEVATKEEPVTTEEVKVAVAAP
;
A
#
# COMPACT_ATOMS: atom_id res chain seq x y z
N MET A 1 18.47 12.45 -0.05
CA MET A 1 19.33 13.65 -0.25
C MET A 1 20.70 13.57 0.46
N GLY A 2 20.79 13.06 1.70
CA GLY A 2 21.99 13.19 2.56
C GLY A 2 23.38 12.88 1.98
N LYS A 3 23.53 11.85 1.12
CA LYS A 3 24.84 11.42 0.57
C LYS A 3 25.62 12.51 -0.18
N GLU A 4 24.96 13.53 -0.72
CA GLU A 4 25.63 14.68 -1.36
C GLU A 4 25.75 15.91 -0.44
N ALA A 5 25.11 15.91 0.73
CA ALA A 5 25.06 17.05 1.63
C ALA A 5 26.13 16.96 2.74
N PHE A 6 26.31 15.77 3.33
CA PHE A 6 27.31 15.56 4.38
C PHE A 6 28.75 15.91 3.97
N PRO A 7 29.24 15.55 2.76
CA PRO A 7 30.60 15.94 2.32
C PRO A 7 30.81 17.44 2.09
N LYS A 8 29.75 18.26 2.14
CA LYS A 8 29.79 19.72 1.99
C LYS A 8 29.85 20.46 3.34
N LEU A 9 29.74 19.73 4.47
CA LEU A 9 29.92 20.31 5.81
C LEU A 9 31.42 20.59 6.09
N PRO A 10 31.75 21.49 7.03
CA PRO A 10 33.15 21.70 7.46
C PRO A 10 33.80 20.40 7.95
N GLU A 11 35.07 20.16 7.60
CA GLU A 11 35.78 18.90 7.88
C GLU A 11 35.74 18.50 9.37
N GLU A 12 35.93 19.46 10.29
CA GLU A 12 35.86 19.21 11.73
C GLU A 12 34.44 18.82 12.19
N LEU A 13 33.39 19.31 11.52
CA LEU A 13 32.02 18.85 11.79
C LEU A 13 31.80 17.45 11.23
N GLN A 14 32.32 17.13 10.05
CA GLN A 14 32.25 15.75 9.51
C GLN A 14 32.95 14.75 10.45
N LYS A 15 34.17 15.09 10.91
CA LYS A 15 34.96 14.29 11.86
C LYS A 15 34.24 14.08 13.19
N GLN A 16 33.78 15.15 13.83
CA GLN A 16 33.04 15.05 15.10
C GLN A 16 31.69 14.34 14.95
N THR A 17 31.06 14.41 13.77
CA THR A 17 29.87 13.61 13.47
C THR A 17 30.23 12.13 13.43
N ILE A 18 31.30 11.72 12.73
CA ILE A 18 31.75 10.32 12.69
C ILE A 18 32.12 9.81 14.10
N GLU A 19 32.78 10.63 14.92
CA GLU A 19 33.06 10.31 16.33
C GLU A 19 31.76 10.13 17.15
N ALA A 20 30.73 10.94 16.91
CA ALA A 20 29.41 10.77 17.50
C ALA A 20 28.66 9.52 16.98
N GLN A 21 28.80 9.17 15.70
CA GLN A 21 28.24 7.93 15.13
C GLN A 21 28.83 6.70 15.83
N THR A 22 30.16 6.67 16.02
CA THR A 22 30.86 5.61 16.78
C THR A 22 30.38 5.59 18.23
N LEU A 23 30.36 6.74 18.93
CA LEU A 23 29.89 6.84 20.32
C LEU A 23 28.49 6.27 20.53
N LEU A 24 27.54 6.64 19.67
CA LEU A 24 26.14 6.20 19.76
C LEU A 24 26.00 4.70 19.45
N THR A 25 26.88 4.16 18.60
CA THR A 25 26.90 2.74 18.23
C THR A 25 27.56 1.86 19.30
N GLU A 26 28.81 2.14 19.67
CA GLU A 26 29.59 1.30 20.59
C GLU A 26 28.98 1.20 21.99
N LYS A 27 28.32 2.26 22.46
CA LYS A 27 27.65 2.28 23.77
C LYS A 27 26.20 1.78 23.72
N LYS A 28 25.67 1.37 22.55
CA LYS A 28 24.23 1.14 22.31
C LYS A 28 23.38 2.25 22.94
N ALA A 29 23.77 3.49 22.69
CA ALA A 29 23.74 4.55 23.70
C ALA A 29 22.36 4.77 24.36
N ASP A 30 22.36 4.89 25.69
CA ASP A 30 21.20 4.96 26.59
C ASP A 30 20.19 6.09 26.28
N VAL A 31 20.53 7.01 25.37
CA VAL A 31 19.65 8.05 24.84
C VAL A 31 18.56 7.47 23.92
N PHE A 32 18.82 6.35 23.23
CA PHE A 32 17.82 5.67 22.41
C PHE A 32 17.02 4.67 23.26
N THR A 33 15.75 4.99 23.48
CA THR A 33 14.84 4.23 24.35
C THR A 33 13.49 3.96 23.68
N VAL A 34 12.60 3.28 24.40
CA VAL A 34 11.23 3.02 23.95
C VAL A 34 10.32 4.17 24.37
N HIS A 35 10.18 5.18 23.50
CA HIS A 35 9.24 6.27 23.76
C HIS A 35 7.80 5.83 23.51
N HIS A 36 6.93 6.18 24.46
CA HIS A 36 5.50 5.90 24.37
C HIS A 36 4.77 7.20 24.04
N SER A 37 4.03 7.21 22.93
CA SER A 37 3.04 8.25 22.62
C SER A 37 1.64 7.70 22.83
N ALA A 38 0.63 8.58 22.93
CA ALA A 38 -0.77 8.19 23.12
C ALA A 38 -1.41 7.44 21.92
N LEU A 39 -0.66 7.27 20.82
CA LEU A 39 -1.13 6.61 19.59
C LEU A 39 -0.24 5.45 19.14
N VAL A 40 1.09 5.57 19.29
CA VAL A 40 2.07 4.57 18.86
C VAL A 40 3.24 4.46 19.86
N LYS A 41 3.75 3.25 20.05
CA LYS A 41 4.98 2.94 20.80
C LYS A 41 6.16 2.94 19.83
N VAL A 42 7.22 3.69 20.12
CA VAL A 42 8.38 3.82 19.23
C VAL A 42 9.61 3.20 19.90
N PRO A 43 10.08 2.02 19.44
CA PRO A 43 11.32 1.43 19.93
C PRO A 43 12.56 2.16 19.37
N GLN A 44 13.64 2.18 20.15
CA GLN A 44 14.95 2.75 19.80
C GLN A 44 14.86 4.17 19.22
N SER A 45 14.46 5.12 20.07
CA SER A 45 14.20 6.52 19.70
C SER A 45 14.65 7.48 20.79
N ALA A 46 14.94 8.73 20.42
CA ALA A 46 15.34 9.81 21.32
C ALA A 46 14.65 11.11 20.90
N ARG A 47 14.25 11.98 21.82
CA ARG A 47 13.82 13.34 21.43
C ARG A 47 15.01 14.19 21.01
N GLY A 48 14.80 15.16 20.13
CA GLY A 48 15.85 16.09 19.68
C GLY A 48 16.54 16.79 20.85
N LYS A 49 15.78 17.16 21.89
CA LYS A 49 16.34 17.71 23.14
C LYS A 49 17.25 16.71 23.86
N GLU A 50 16.80 15.46 24.04
CA GLU A 50 17.53 14.42 24.77
C GLU A 50 18.83 14.04 24.04
N LEU A 51 18.79 13.98 22.71
CA LEU A 51 19.96 13.80 21.85
C LEU A 51 20.96 14.97 21.97
N VAL A 52 20.49 16.22 21.90
CA VAL A 52 21.36 17.40 22.03
C VAL A 52 21.94 17.52 23.45
N ASP A 53 21.16 17.23 24.50
CA ASP A 53 21.64 17.20 25.89
C ASP A 53 22.71 16.11 26.09
N TYR A 54 22.56 14.93 25.46
CA TYR A 54 23.55 13.85 25.50
C TYR A 54 24.85 14.24 24.77
N LEU A 55 24.75 14.84 23.58
CA LEU A 55 25.90 15.29 22.80
C LEU A 55 26.62 16.49 23.46
N GLU A 56 25.88 17.42 24.08
CA GLU A 56 26.44 18.53 24.86
C GLU A 56 27.25 18.02 26.05
N LYS A 57 26.73 17.00 26.76
CA LYS A 57 27.46 16.33 27.84
C LYS A 57 28.72 15.62 27.35
N TRP A 58 28.71 15.01 26.17
CA TRP A 58 29.89 14.37 25.57
C TRP A 58 30.96 15.38 25.13
N LEU A 59 30.56 16.52 24.56
CA LEU A 59 31.47 17.58 24.13
C LEU A 59 32.07 18.39 25.30
N THR A 60 31.42 18.38 26.47
CA THR A 60 31.88 19.12 27.65
C THR A 60 33.04 18.37 28.32
N PRO A 61 34.26 18.95 28.41
CA PRO A 61 35.39 18.29 29.05
C PRO A 61 35.14 18.12 30.56
N GLU A 62 35.48 16.95 31.10
CA GLU A 62 35.50 16.75 32.56
C GLU A 62 36.58 17.65 33.20
N PRO A 63 36.31 18.26 34.37
CA PRO A 63 37.29 19.10 35.04
C PRO A 63 38.49 18.26 35.50
N GLU A 64 39.70 18.71 35.16
CA GLU A 64 40.93 18.05 35.58
C GLU A 64 41.00 17.92 37.11
N LYS A 65 41.23 16.70 37.61
CA LYS A 65 41.51 16.46 39.03
C LYS A 65 42.95 16.87 39.33
N THR A 66 43.15 18.15 39.62
CA THR A 66 44.45 18.69 40.02
C THR A 66 44.99 17.94 41.25
N GLU A 67 46.26 17.58 41.23
CA GLU A 67 46.94 16.99 42.38
C GLU A 67 47.12 18.03 43.49
N GLU A 68 46.59 17.77 44.69
CA GLU A 68 46.94 18.51 45.91
C GLU A 68 47.42 17.54 47.00
N ALA A 69 48.64 17.05 46.83
CA ALA A 69 49.29 16.11 47.73
C ALA A 69 50.62 16.69 48.28
N ALA A 70 50.56 17.64 49.24
CA ALA A 70 51.72 18.06 50.04
C ALA A 70 51.40 18.91 51.30
N ALA A 71 50.50 18.45 52.18
CA ALA A 71 50.45 18.93 53.57
C ALA A 71 50.02 17.77 54.50
N GLU A 72 50.84 17.47 55.50
CA GLU A 72 50.75 16.24 56.31
C GLU A 72 50.28 16.51 57.77
N PRO A 73 50.22 15.56 58.72
CA PRO A 73 48.93 15.15 59.27
C PRO A 73 48.78 15.38 60.79
N GLU A 74 47.55 15.29 61.30
CA GLU A 74 47.32 14.64 62.61
C GLU A 74 45.84 14.23 62.84
N LYS A 75 45.62 13.41 63.88
CA LYS A 75 44.31 13.00 64.44
C LYS A 75 43.33 12.27 63.51
N LYS A 76 43.68 11.02 63.23
CA LYS A 76 42.71 9.91 63.26
C LYS A 76 42.32 9.60 64.72
N ALA A 77 41.14 9.01 64.94
CA ALA A 77 40.59 8.50 66.23
C ALA A 77 39.82 9.48 67.14
N GLU A 78 38.68 9.97 66.63
CA GLU A 78 37.42 10.15 67.38
C GLU A 78 36.25 9.83 66.39
N GLU A 79 34.99 9.88 66.82
CA GLU A 79 33.74 9.61 66.06
C GLU A 79 33.51 8.20 65.45
N ALA A 80 34.54 7.37 65.27
CA ALA A 80 34.40 6.00 64.72
C ALA A 80 33.80 4.96 65.70
N THR A 81 32.97 5.39 66.67
CA THR A 81 32.63 4.60 67.87
C THR A 81 31.16 4.63 68.34
N GLU A 82 30.24 5.36 67.72
CA GLU A 82 28.81 5.40 68.19
C GLU A 82 27.79 4.69 67.28
N GLU A 83 27.90 4.71 65.94
CA GLU A 83 26.87 4.10 65.06
C GLU A 83 26.92 2.55 64.96
N VAL A 84 27.73 1.88 65.78
CA VAL A 84 27.81 0.40 65.82
C VAL A 84 26.82 -0.20 66.84
N GLU A 85 26.30 0.57 67.80
CA GLU A 85 25.35 0.11 68.83
C GLU A 85 23.88 0.47 68.53
N ALA A 86 23.40 0.16 67.32
CA ALA A 86 21.97 0.30 66.96
C ALA A 86 21.38 -0.86 66.15
N ILE A 87 22.17 -1.86 65.72
CA ILE A 87 21.72 -2.94 64.81
C ILE A 87 21.93 -4.32 65.43
N LYS A 88 21.03 -4.71 66.36
CA LYS A 88 20.70 -6.11 66.71
C LYS A 88 19.50 -6.16 67.67
N THR A 89 18.69 -7.22 67.55
CA THR A 89 17.39 -7.43 68.22
C THR A 89 16.34 -6.39 67.78
N GLU A 90 15.15 -6.71 67.27
CA GLU A 90 14.43 -7.98 66.99
C GLU A 90 13.74 -7.77 65.60
N GLU A 91 13.47 -8.71 64.69
CA GLU A 91 13.33 -10.17 64.69
C GLU A 91 12.21 -10.74 65.60
N ASP A 92 10.95 -10.39 65.29
CA ASP A 92 9.88 -11.41 65.13
C ASP A 92 8.73 -10.87 64.24
N ALA A 93 7.62 -11.60 64.15
CA ALA A 93 6.83 -11.74 62.94
C ALA A 93 5.49 -10.95 62.84
N SER A 94 5.16 -10.63 61.59
CA SER A 94 3.83 -10.83 60.95
C SER A 94 2.61 -9.94 61.26
N LYS A 95 2.07 -9.42 60.13
CA LYS A 95 0.70 -9.62 59.58
C LYS A 95 -0.34 -8.47 59.61
N LYS A 96 -1.20 -8.59 58.59
CA LYS A 96 -2.40 -7.82 58.19
C LYS A 96 -2.11 -6.47 57.52
N GLU A 97 -2.56 -6.19 56.28
CA GLU A 97 -3.84 -6.41 55.55
C GLU A 97 -4.94 -5.36 55.90
N VAL A 98 -5.81 -5.06 54.91
CA VAL A 98 -7.10 -4.31 55.03
C VAL A 98 -6.94 -2.77 55.21
N GLU A 99 -7.63 -1.87 54.51
CA GLU A 99 -8.30 -1.88 53.18
C GLU A 99 -8.68 -0.42 52.77
N ALA A 100 -9.33 -0.28 51.61
CA ALA A 100 -10.37 0.72 51.29
C ALA A 100 -10.19 2.22 51.64
N SER A 101 -10.00 2.98 50.57
CA SER A 101 -10.57 4.32 50.28
C SER A 101 -11.97 4.63 50.85
N LYS A 102 -12.24 5.90 51.18
CA LYS A 102 -13.44 6.64 50.69
C LYS A 102 -13.44 8.16 50.99
N GLU A 103 -14.10 8.92 50.10
CA GLU A 103 -14.84 10.20 50.32
C GLU A 103 -14.08 11.46 50.80
N GLU A 104 -14.53 12.72 50.58
CA GLU A 104 -15.75 13.33 49.98
C GLU A 104 -15.29 14.57 49.12
N VAL A 105 -15.93 14.97 47.99
CA VAL A 105 -17.05 15.96 47.82
C VAL A 105 -16.65 17.40 48.28
N GLU A 106 -16.94 18.52 47.59
CA GLU A 106 -18.11 18.93 46.78
C GLU A 106 -17.78 19.89 45.59
N ALA A 107 -18.77 20.20 44.75
CA ALA A 107 -18.79 21.33 43.79
C ALA A 107 -19.54 22.54 44.44
N PRO A 108 -20.26 23.52 43.79
CA PRO A 108 -20.69 23.72 42.39
C PRO A 108 -20.39 25.18 41.89
N LYS A 109 -20.96 25.84 40.84
CA LYS A 109 -21.83 25.56 39.65
C LYS A 109 -21.75 26.78 38.66
N GLU A 110 -21.96 26.54 37.35
CA GLU A 110 -22.80 27.28 36.35
C GLU A 110 -22.80 28.85 36.22
N ASP A 111 -23.25 29.48 35.10
CA ASP A 111 -23.93 29.01 33.87
C ASP A 111 -23.79 29.94 32.62
N ALA A 112 -24.19 29.41 31.44
CA ALA A 112 -24.86 30.04 30.25
C ALA A 112 -24.25 31.30 29.54
N GLU A 113 -24.57 31.70 28.28
CA GLU A 113 -25.38 31.15 27.16
C GLU A 113 -24.89 31.69 25.78
N ALA A 114 -25.58 31.37 24.66
CA ALA A 114 -25.31 31.85 23.26
C ALA A 114 -26.51 32.74 22.76
N PRO A 115 -26.93 32.91 21.45
CA PRO A 115 -26.56 32.29 20.15
C PRO A 115 -26.64 33.20 18.85
N LYS A 116 -26.59 32.56 17.65
CA LYS A 116 -27.14 32.95 16.30
C LYS A 116 -26.37 34.01 15.42
N GLU A 117 -26.01 33.68 14.16
CA GLU A 117 -26.68 33.93 12.82
C GLU A 117 -26.50 35.40 12.29
N ASP A 118 -26.42 35.75 10.99
CA ASP A 118 -26.76 35.03 9.73
C ASP A 118 -26.07 35.59 8.43
N THR A 119 -26.18 34.84 7.31
CA THR A 119 -26.18 35.23 5.85
C THR A 119 -25.08 36.02 5.08
N GLU A 120 -24.81 35.49 3.87
CA GLU A 120 -24.60 36.13 2.53
C GLU A 120 -23.27 36.76 2.02
N ALA A 121 -23.15 36.76 0.68
CA ALA A 121 -22.10 37.29 -0.21
C ALA A 121 -22.77 38.31 -1.21
N PRO A 122 -22.28 38.74 -2.42
CA PRO A 122 -21.28 38.12 -3.33
C PRO A 122 -20.35 39.07 -4.16
N LYS A 123 -19.60 38.48 -5.12
CA LYS A 123 -19.01 39.07 -6.37
C LYS A 123 -17.78 40.01 -6.25
N GLU A 124 -16.73 39.79 -7.08
CA GLU A 124 -16.40 40.42 -8.39
C GLU A 124 -16.28 41.97 -8.30
N ASP A 125 -15.23 42.67 -8.79
CA ASP A 125 -14.18 42.42 -9.80
C ASP A 125 -12.78 42.85 -9.29
N ALA A 126 -11.64 42.28 -9.69
CA ALA A 126 -10.80 42.49 -10.90
C ALA A 126 -9.95 43.79 -10.95
N GLU A 127 -8.85 43.72 -11.72
CA GLU A 127 -7.86 44.77 -12.05
C GLU A 127 -7.14 45.55 -10.92
N ALA A 128 -5.89 45.15 -10.67
CA ALA A 128 -4.80 46.10 -10.42
C ALA A 128 -4.45 46.83 -11.75
N PRO A 129 -3.77 48.00 -11.78
CA PRO A 129 -2.34 48.01 -11.41
C PRO A 129 -1.72 49.33 -10.89
N LYS A 130 -0.45 49.20 -10.43
CA LYS A 130 0.65 50.19 -10.49
C LYS A 130 0.59 51.41 -9.54
N GLU A 131 1.70 51.73 -8.82
CA GLU A 131 2.90 52.52 -9.23
C GLU A 131 2.52 54.03 -9.25
N GLU A 132 3.18 54.97 -8.57
CA GLU A 132 4.63 55.17 -8.36
C GLU A 132 5.01 55.89 -7.02
N THR A 133 6.31 55.87 -6.70
CA THR A 133 7.16 56.92 -6.03
C THR A 133 6.65 57.73 -4.80
N GLU A 134 7.35 57.67 -3.65
CA GLU A 134 8.35 58.66 -3.14
C GLU A 134 7.78 59.94 -2.44
N ALA A 135 8.46 60.62 -1.49
CA ALA A 135 9.47 60.22 -0.49
C ALA A 135 9.73 61.33 0.56
N VAL A 136 10.16 60.93 1.78
CA VAL A 136 10.89 61.66 2.87
C VAL A 136 10.34 62.93 3.55
N LYS A 137 10.64 63.01 4.87
CA LYS A 137 10.69 64.17 5.82
C LYS A 137 9.35 64.83 6.22
N ALA A 138 9.05 65.14 7.50
CA ALA A 138 9.83 65.62 8.67
C ALA A 138 10.28 67.10 8.56
N GLU A 139 10.51 67.85 9.64
CA GLU A 139 10.29 67.60 11.08
C GLU A 139 8.83 68.02 11.49
N GLU A 140 8.36 68.44 12.68
CA GLU A 140 8.86 68.70 14.05
C GLU A 140 7.68 68.56 15.08
N ALA A 141 7.81 69.02 16.35
CA ALA A 141 6.75 69.12 17.39
C ALA A 141 6.98 70.37 18.27
N PRO A 142 5.99 70.88 19.04
CA PRO A 142 6.14 70.77 20.52
C PRO A 142 4.86 70.76 21.39
N LYS A 143 5.00 70.12 22.57
CA LYS A 143 4.49 70.46 23.92
C LYS A 143 3.08 71.06 24.14
N GLU A 144 2.38 70.49 25.13
CA GLU A 144 2.29 71.14 26.46
C GLU A 144 2.22 70.10 27.61
N GLU A 145 2.49 70.52 28.85
CA GLU A 145 2.82 69.63 29.99
C GLU A 145 2.35 70.22 31.33
N GLU A 146 1.45 69.54 32.05
CA GLU A 146 1.17 69.70 33.49
C GLU A 146 0.62 68.38 34.07
N ALA A 147 0.82 68.04 35.35
CA ALA A 147 1.93 68.32 36.26
C ALA A 147 1.91 67.26 37.39
N ALA A 148 3.08 66.78 37.82
CA ALA A 148 3.19 65.93 39.02
C ALA A 148 3.40 66.79 40.29
N PRO A 149 3.30 66.20 41.48
CA PRO A 149 4.58 65.97 42.17
C PRO A 149 4.72 64.60 42.87
N LYS A 150 5.97 64.24 43.16
CA LYS A 150 6.40 63.03 43.89
C LYS A 150 7.02 63.44 45.23
N GLU A 151 6.92 62.60 46.26
CA GLU A 151 8.00 62.40 47.25
C GLU A 151 8.17 60.89 47.52
N LYS A 152 9.28 60.30 47.07
CA LYS A 152 10.52 59.99 47.82
C LYS A 152 10.38 58.80 48.80
N LYS A 153 10.72 57.58 48.35
CA LYS A 153 12.04 56.93 48.44
C LYS A 153 12.50 56.59 49.88
N LYS A 154 12.62 55.29 50.16
CA LYS A 154 13.73 54.70 50.94
C LYS A 154 14.19 53.42 50.24
N GLU A 155 15.43 53.01 50.47
CA GLU A 155 16.20 52.20 49.51
C GLU A 155 16.78 50.91 50.15
N GLU A 156 17.15 49.97 49.28
CA GLU A 156 17.99 48.78 49.52
C GLU A 156 17.56 47.70 50.55
N LYS A 157 17.22 46.50 50.02
CA LYS A 157 18.24 45.44 49.89
C LYS A 157 17.89 44.34 48.87
N LYS A 158 18.88 44.08 48.00
CA LYS A 158 19.29 42.84 47.31
C LYS A 158 18.45 41.58 47.58
N LYS A 159 17.86 40.95 46.53
CA LYS A 159 18.47 40.13 45.45
C LYS A 159 18.68 38.67 45.87
N ASP A 160 17.89 37.78 45.28
CA ASP A 160 18.34 36.46 44.87
C ASP A 160 18.28 36.33 43.35
N LYS A 161 19.20 35.57 42.76
CA LYS A 161 19.33 35.40 41.31
C LYS A 161 18.74 34.06 40.88
N LYS A 162 17.64 34.06 40.10
CA LYS A 162 17.49 32.98 39.11
C LYS A 162 18.38 33.33 37.92
N LYS A 163 19.60 32.78 37.92
CA LYS A 163 20.58 32.94 36.84
C LYS A 163 19.97 32.35 35.57
N VAL A 164 19.70 33.17 34.56
CA VAL A 164 19.62 32.67 33.18
C VAL A 164 21.06 32.33 32.82
N GLU A 165 21.34 31.05 32.59
CA GLU A 165 22.64 30.64 32.09
C GLU A 165 22.67 30.88 30.59
N GLU A 166 23.73 31.52 30.12
CA GLU A 166 24.01 31.59 28.68
C GLU A 166 24.20 30.16 28.18
N PRO A 167 23.66 29.79 27.00
CA PRO A 167 23.76 28.42 26.51
C PRO A 167 25.23 28.04 26.37
N SER A 168 25.57 26.84 26.86
CA SER A 168 26.92 26.30 26.76
C SER A 168 27.47 26.43 25.34
N PRO A 169 28.75 26.79 25.13
CA PRO A 169 29.34 26.78 23.79
C PRO A 169 29.25 25.38 23.14
N TYR A 170 29.20 24.33 23.97
CA TYR A 170 28.99 22.95 23.53
C TYR A 170 27.55 22.66 23.09
N ARG A 171 26.53 23.42 23.53
CA ARG A 171 25.12 23.19 23.15
C ARG A 171 24.87 23.51 21.67
N LEU A 172 25.40 24.64 21.19
CA LEU A 172 25.29 24.99 19.78
C LEU A 172 25.98 23.92 18.91
N ARG A 173 27.19 23.50 19.32
CA ARG A 173 27.95 22.46 18.61
C ARG A 173 27.29 21.07 18.67
N ALA A 174 26.66 20.73 19.79
CA ALA A 174 25.86 19.52 19.93
C ALA A 174 24.66 19.50 18.97
N LYS A 175 24.02 20.66 18.75
CA LYS A 175 22.95 20.81 17.73
C LYS A 175 23.49 20.67 16.31
N GLU A 176 24.62 21.31 15.98
CA GLU A 176 25.28 21.15 14.68
C GLU A 176 25.62 19.68 14.38
N ILE A 177 26.11 18.93 15.38
CA ILE A 177 26.38 17.49 15.27
C ILE A 177 25.08 16.69 15.13
N ALA A 178 24.04 17.00 15.90
CA ALA A 178 22.74 16.33 15.78
C ALA A 178 22.12 16.52 14.37
N GLU A 179 22.20 17.73 13.80
CA GLU A 179 21.77 18.00 12.43
C GLU A 179 22.67 17.27 11.42
N ALA A 180 23.98 17.25 11.63
CA ALA A 180 24.91 16.51 10.78
C ALA A 180 24.68 14.98 10.83
N LEU A 181 24.22 14.42 11.96
CA LEU A 181 23.79 13.01 12.08
C LEU A 181 22.53 12.70 11.26
N VAL A 182 21.60 13.65 11.10
CA VAL A 182 20.47 13.52 10.16
C VAL A 182 20.95 13.66 8.72
N VAL A 183 21.77 14.68 8.42
CA VAL A 183 22.30 14.95 7.07
C VAL A 183 23.19 13.81 6.56
N SER A 184 23.93 13.13 7.43
CA SER A 184 24.72 11.93 7.08
C SER A 184 23.87 10.67 6.86
N GLY A 185 22.59 10.68 7.25
CA GLY A 185 21.74 9.50 7.26
C GLY A 185 22.07 8.51 8.38
N PHE A 186 22.58 8.99 9.52
CA PHE A 186 22.71 8.17 10.74
C PHE A 186 21.40 8.18 11.55
N LEU A 187 20.66 9.30 11.53
CA LEU A 187 19.32 9.46 12.14
C LEU A 187 18.28 9.88 11.08
N THR A 188 17.01 9.65 11.39
CA THR A 188 15.87 10.26 10.68
C THR A 188 14.76 10.66 11.67
N PRO A 189 13.95 11.71 11.40
CA PRO A 189 12.73 11.98 12.15
C PRO A 189 11.75 10.80 12.05
N TYR A 190 11.18 10.38 13.17
CA TYR A 190 10.18 9.32 13.24
C TYR A 190 8.89 9.61 12.43
N LYS A 191 8.64 10.90 12.14
CA LYS A 191 7.44 11.37 11.42
C LYS A 191 7.75 11.82 9.99
N ASP A 192 8.89 11.42 9.40
CA ASP A 192 9.19 11.86 8.03
C ASP A 192 8.11 11.35 7.07
N ARG A 193 7.69 12.24 6.17
CA ARG A 193 6.48 12.06 5.36
C ARG A 193 6.88 11.89 3.91
N VAL A 194 6.24 10.97 3.19
CA VAL A 194 6.35 10.87 1.72
C VAL A 194 6.06 12.22 1.02
N LYS A 195 5.23 13.09 1.64
CA LYS A 195 4.97 14.47 1.20
C LYS A 195 6.18 15.42 1.22
N ASN A 196 7.28 15.04 1.88
CA ASN A 196 8.51 15.84 2.00
C ASN A 196 9.50 15.58 0.86
N PHE A 197 9.34 14.52 0.06
CA PHE A 197 10.29 14.19 -1.03
C PHE A 197 10.40 15.27 -2.13
N LEU A 198 9.40 16.14 -2.23
CA LEU A 198 9.35 17.30 -3.14
C LEU A 198 9.33 18.64 -2.37
N ALA A 199 9.51 18.63 -1.05
CA ALA A 199 9.60 19.84 -0.25
C ALA A 199 11.02 20.43 -0.29
N GLU A 200 11.14 21.74 -0.10
CA GLU A 200 12.44 22.35 0.18
C GLU A 200 13.01 21.82 1.50
N ALA A 201 14.34 21.68 1.56
CA ALA A 201 15.03 21.23 2.76
C ALA A 201 14.69 22.14 3.95
N PRO A 202 14.32 21.60 5.13
CA PRO A 202 13.99 22.41 6.28
C PRO A 202 15.23 23.18 6.75
N LYS A 203 15.01 24.40 7.28
CA LYS A 203 16.09 25.27 7.77
C LYS A 203 16.80 24.74 9.03
N GLU A 204 16.20 23.74 9.68
CA GLU A 204 16.61 23.13 10.93
C GLU A 204 16.08 21.69 10.92
N TYR A 205 16.95 20.70 11.19
CA TYR A 205 16.57 19.27 11.17
C TYR A 205 16.30 18.69 12.57
N ILE A 206 16.64 19.41 13.64
CA ILE A 206 16.56 18.92 15.03
C ILE A 206 15.74 19.91 15.86
N THR A 207 14.52 19.52 16.24
CA THR A 207 13.69 20.28 17.18
C THR A 207 13.51 19.54 18.51
N ASP A 208 13.42 20.28 19.62
CA ASP A 208 13.41 19.75 20.99
C ASP A 208 12.38 18.64 21.25
N SER A 209 11.21 18.73 20.61
CA SER A 209 10.05 17.85 20.82
C SER A 209 9.89 16.76 19.76
N GLU A 210 10.64 16.82 18.67
CA GLU A 210 10.62 15.82 17.62
C GLU A 210 11.40 14.58 18.02
N LEU A 211 10.95 13.42 17.53
CA LEU A 211 11.48 12.13 17.91
C LEU A 211 12.35 11.60 16.78
N PHE A 212 13.61 11.32 17.06
CA PHE A 212 14.62 10.83 16.13
C PHE A 212 14.91 9.36 16.38
N VAL A 213 15.18 8.65 15.29
CA VAL A 213 15.41 7.20 15.30
C VAL A 213 16.64 6.87 14.46
N PRO A 214 17.53 5.97 14.93
CA PRO A 214 18.78 5.66 14.25
C PRO A 214 18.54 4.77 13.03
N ILE A 215 19.42 4.84 12.04
CA ILE A 215 19.35 4.07 10.80
C ILE A 215 20.32 2.85 10.79
N PRO A 216 21.53 2.91 11.40
CA PRO A 216 22.45 1.77 11.37
C PRO A 216 22.01 0.55 12.19
N GLU A 217 22.18 -0.63 11.59
CA GLU A 217 21.79 -1.95 12.10
C GLU A 217 22.23 -2.21 13.55
N ALA A 218 23.47 -1.85 13.90
CA ALA A 218 24.04 -2.05 15.24
C ALA A 218 23.35 -1.24 16.37
N VAL A 219 22.51 -0.25 16.01
CA VAL A 219 21.64 0.51 16.94
C VAL A 219 20.16 0.11 16.76
N THR A 220 19.81 -0.56 15.66
CA THR A 220 18.43 -0.94 15.30
C THR A 220 18.20 -2.46 15.32
N GLU A 221 18.78 -3.18 16.29
CA GLU A 221 18.52 -4.61 16.55
C GLU A 221 17.08 -4.84 17.09
N SER A 222 16.06 -4.49 16.30
CA SER A 222 14.67 -4.90 16.55
C SER A 222 14.44 -6.30 15.99
N LYS A 223 13.47 -7.02 16.57
CA LYS A 223 12.93 -8.28 16.04
C LYS A 223 11.74 -8.06 15.10
N GLU A 224 11.44 -6.80 14.80
CA GLU A 224 10.31 -6.37 13.97
C GLU A 224 10.79 -6.11 12.53
N THR A 225 10.00 -6.56 11.56
CA THR A 225 10.27 -6.31 10.13
C THR A 225 10.12 -4.83 9.82
N THR A 226 11.21 -4.20 9.39
CA THR A 226 11.27 -2.80 8.92
C THR A 226 11.22 -2.74 7.39
N VAL A 227 10.91 -1.58 6.79
CA VAL A 227 11.02 -1.39 5.33
C VAL A 227 12.43 -1.72 4.85
N TRP A 228 13.46 -1.21 5.54
CA TRP A 228 14.87 -1.42 5.18
C TRP A 228 15.32 -2.88 5.25
N SER A 229 14.74 -3.69 6.16
CA SER A 229 15.06 -5.12 6.24
C SER A 229 14.51 -5.97 5.08
N VAL A 230 13.63 -5.42 4.23
CA VAL A 230 12.99 -6.16 3.13
C VAL A 230 13.31 -5.61 1.73
N VAL A 231 14.25 -4.66 1.61
CA VAL A 231 14.64 -4.10 0.29
C VAL A 231 15.52 -5.05 -0.54
N ASP A 232 16.26 -5.96 0.09
CA ASP A 232 17.11 -6.93 -0.59
C ASP A 232 16.26 -8.00 -1.27
N GLY A 233 16.13 -7.91 -2.60
CA GLY A 233 15.20 -8.71 -3.41
C GLY A 233 13.83 -8.07 -3.63
N ALA A 234 13.62 -6.82 -3.20
CA ALA A 234 12.42 -6.08 -3.54
C ALA A 234 12.39 -5.75 -5.04
N ILE A 235 11.38 -6.26 -5.76
CA ILE A 235 11.13 -5.94 -7.18
C ILE A 235 10.02 -4.89 -7.36
N TYR A 236 9.40 -4.46 -6.26
CA TYR A 236 8.49 -3.32 -6.19
C TYR A 236 8.49 -2.74 -4.77
N ALA A 237 8.48 -1.41 -4.68
CA ALA A 237 8.42 -0.68 -3.41
C ALA A 237 7.76 0.69 -3.69
N SER A 238 6.49 0.88 -3.31
CA SER A 238 5.73 2.09 -3.66
C SER A 238 4.63 2.44 -2.66
N GLN A 239 4.25 3.71 -2.64
CA GLN A 239 3.13 4.24 -1.86
C GLN A 239 1.81 4.05 -2.63
N LEU A 240 0.88 3.30 -2.05
CA LEU A 240 -0.46 3.03 -2.57
C LEU A 240 -1.54 3.61 -1.65
N LYS A 241 -2.80 3.51 -2.07
CA LYS A 241 -3.95 3.66 -1.15
C LYS A 241 -4.55 2.30 -0.82
N ARG A 242 -5.01 2.14 0.42
CA ARG A 242 -5.68 0.96 0.98
C ARG A 242 -7.08 1.35 1.44
N LYS A 243 -8.11 0.57 1.09
CA LYS A 243 -9.48 0.78 1.58
C LYS A 243 -9.52 0.65 3.11
N ALA A 244 -10.05 1.66 3.81
CA ALA A 244 -10.14 1.65 5.26
C ALA A 244 -11.38 2.41 5.76
N GLY A 245 -12.21 1.74 6.57
CA GLY A 245 -13.47 2.28 7.08
C GLY A 245 -14.59 2.32 6.03
N VAL A 246 -15.81 2.60 6.49
CA VAL A 246 -17.03 2.57 5.64
C VAL A 246 -17.07 3.73 4.63
N PHE A 247 -16.45 4.87 4.95
CA PHE A 247 -16.41 6.07 4.10
C PHE A 247 -15.39 6.02 2.95
N SER A 248 -14.80 4.87 2.66
CA SER A 248 -13.75 4.68 1.64
C SER A 248 -14.21 4.85 0.18
N ALA A 249 -15.47 5.22 -0.05
CA ALA A 249 -15.96 5.65 -1.37
C ALA A 249 -15.76 7.16 -1.59
N PHE A 250 -15.63 7.93 -0.50
CA PHE A 250 -15.41 9.38 -0.53
C PHE A 250 -13.94 9.76 -0.30
N THR A 251 -13.20 8.94 0.45
CA THR A 251 -11.73 9.03 0.54
C THR A 251 -11.12 8.04 -0.44
N GLN A 252 -10.00 8.39 -1.09
CA GLN A 252 -9.29 7.51 -2.05
C GLN A 252 -8.64 6.27 -1.39
N GLY A 253 -8.93 5.98 -0.12
CA GLY A 253 -8.21 5.07 0.77
C GLY A 253 -7.28 5.80 1.74
N LYS A 254 -6.72 5.06 2.71
CA LYS A 254 -5.58 5.50 3.52
C LYS A 254 -4.28 5.19 2.82
N ASP A 255 -3.25 5.99 3.07
CA ASP A 255 -1.89 5.72 2.61
C ASP A 255 -1.36 4.38 3.17
N VAL A 256 -0.74 3.56 2.33
CA VAL A 256 0.02 2.34 2.69
C VAL A 256 1.26 2.25 1.80
N TYR A 257 2.41 1.84 2.33
CA TYR A 257 3.59 1.52 1.53
C TYR A 257 3.68 0.01 1.33
N VAL A 258 3.87 -0.44 0.09
CA VAL A 258 3.88 -1.87 -0.27
C VAL A 258 5.21 -2.24 -0.89
N VAL A 259 5.85 -3.27 -0.31
CA VAL A 259 7.08 -3.88 -0.84
C VAL A 259 6.77 -5.32 -1.27
N ALA A 260 7.04 -5.66 -2.52
CA ALA A 260 6.93 -7.02 -3.03
C ALA A 260 8.34 -7.57 -3.30
N ASN A 261 8.70 -8.65 -2.60
CA ASN A 261 10.05 -9.19 -2.56
C ASN A 261 10.09 -10.61 -3.16
N GLU A 262 10.79 -10.74 -4.28
CA GLU A 262 10.95 -11.97 -5.06
C GLU A 262 11.83 -12.98 -4.31
N LYS A 263 12.95 -12.50 -3.73
CA LYS A 263 13.95 -13.31 -3.00
C LYS A 263 13.37 -14.02 -1.78
N THR A 264 12.41 -13.41 -1.10
CA THR A 264 11.72 -14.00 0.07
C THR A 264 10.33 -14.53 -0.25
N SER A 265 9.87 -14.38 -1.51
CA SER A 265 8.51 -14.72 -1.96
C SER A 265 7.41 -14.16 -1.03
N LYS A 266 7.51 -12.86 -0.71
CA LYS A 266 6.61 -12.16 0.24
C LYS A 266 6.12 -10.81 -0.29
N VAL A 267 4.96 -10.40 0.21
CA VAL A 267 4.43 -9.03 0.10
C VAL A 267 4.34 -8.45 1.51
N HIS A 268 4.93 -7.27 1.70
CA HIS A 268 4.96 -6.56 2.98
C HIS A 268 4.19 -5.24 2.85
N LEU A 269 3.32 -4.97 3.83
CA LEU A 269 2.58 -3.71 3.95
C LEU A 269 3.13 -2.91 5.15
N PHE A 270 3.26 -1.60 4.97
CA PHE A 270 3.83 -0.66 5.93
C PHE A 270 3.00 0.64 5.98
N GLU A 271 3.09 1.42 7.04
CA GLU A 271 2.40 2.74 7.10
C GLU A 271 3.06 3.79 6.18
N SER A 272 4.38 3.67 5.96
CA SER A 272 5.19 4.54 5.10
C SER A 272 6.46 3.82 4.62
N ASP A 273 7.19 4.47 3.72
CA ASP A 273 8.53 4.11 3.23
C ASP A 273 9.63 4.15 4.31
N VAL A 274 9.36 4.79 5.45
CA VAL A 274 10.26 4.88 6.62
C VAL A 274 9.77 4.05 7.82
N ALA A 275 8.78 3.17 7.62
CA ALA A 275 8.20 2.39 8.71
C ALA A 275 9.15 1.33 9.29
N ARG A 276 9.07 1.16 10.61
CA ARG A 276 9.91 0.23 11.40
C ARG A 276 9.18 -1.06 11.79
N THR A 277 7.91 -1.16 11.44
CA THR A 277 7.05 -2.31 11.70
C THR A 277 6.18 -2.57 10.47
N ALA A 278 6.15 -3.83 10.03
CA ALA A 278 5.18 -4.27 9.03
C ALA A 278 3.77 -4.24 9.62
N VAL A 279 2.85 -3.61 8.90
CA VAL A 279 1.41 -3.63 9.18
C VAL A 279 0.81 -4.99 8.82
N ALA A 280 1.36 -5.64 7.79
CA ALA A 280 1.10 -7.03 7.45
C ALA A 280 2.26 -7.63 6.64
N GLU A 281 2.39 -8.95 6.69
CA GLU A 281 3.23 -9.74 5.78
C GLU A 281 2.40 -10.88 5.20
N TYR A 282 2.56 -11.14 3.91
CA TYR A 282 1.87 -12.22 3.19
C TYR A 282 2.90 -13.06 2.43
N ALA A 283 2.88 -14.37 2.68
CA ALA A 283 3.62 -15.32 1.85
C ALA A 283 2.92 -15.48 0.49
N ALA A 284 3.68 -15.45 -0.60
CA ALA A 284 3.12 -15.40 -1.94
C ALA A 284 2.34 -16.68 -2.32
N ALA A 285 2.78 -17.83 -1.85
CA ALA A 285 2.11 -19.12 -2.04
C ALA A 285 0.70 -19.17 -1.41
N ASP A 286 0.49 -18.42 -0.32
CA ASP A 286 -0.78 -18.33 0.41
C ASP A 286 -1.63 -17.12 -0.04
N ALA A 287 -1.24 -16.46 -1.14
CA ALA A 287 -1.83 -15.21 -1.60
C ALA A 287 -2.40 -15.32 -3.01
N ILE A 288 -3.58 -14.73 -3.18
CA ILE A 288 -4.30 -14.65 -4.46
C ILE A 288 -4.52 -13.18 -4.81
N VAL A 289 -4.24 -12.79 -6.05
CA VAL A 289 -4.47 -11.43 -6.55
C VAL A 289 -5.47 -11.41 -7.70
N GLN A 290 -6.34 -10.40 -7.69
CA GLN A 290 -7.38 -10.16 -8.70
C GLN A 290 -7.54 -8.65 -8.95
N TYR A 291 -8.14 -8.27 -10.08
CA TYR A 291 -8.63 -6.90 -10.29
C TYR A 291 -9.83 -6.61 -9.35
N ASP A 292 -10.01 -5.34 -8.98
CA ASP A 292 -11.08 -4.86 -8.09
C ASP A 292 -11.64 -3.49 -8.54
N ASN A 293 -12.15 -3.44 -9.77
CA ASN A 293 -12.71 -2.22 -10.36
C ASN A 293 -13.97 -1.71 -9.62
N ALA A 294 -14.59 -2.57 -8.80
CA ALA A 294 -15.80 -2.29 -8.03
C ALA A 294 -15.61 -1.30 -6.86
N HIS A 295 -14.40 -1.19 -6.29
CA HIS A 295 -14.12 -0.25 -5.20
C HIS A 295 -13.24 0.94 -5.62
N PHE A 296 -12.32 0.70 -6.55
CA PHE A 296 -11.46 1.73 -7.11
C PHE A 296 -11.34 1.52 -8.61
N LYS A 297 -11.37 2.59 -9.41
CA LYS A 297 -11.27 2.53 -10.88
C LYS A 297 -10.07 1.70 -11.39
N PHE A 298 -9.01 1.64 -10.60
CA PHE A 298 -7.78 0.88 -10.85
C PHE A 298 -7.43 0.01 -9.63
N GLY A 299 -8.44 -0.63 -9.05
CA GLY A 299 -8.31 -1.44 -7.84
C GLY A 299 -7.67 -2.80 -8.07
N VAL A 300 -6.96 -3.28 -7.05
CA VAL A 300 -6.42 -4.65 -6.95
C VAL A 300 -6.81 -5.20 -5.59
N LYS A 301 -7.41 -6.39 -5.57
CA LYS A 301 -7.68 -7.14 -4.34
C LYS A 301 -6.62 -8.21 -4.16
N LEU A 302 -5.90 -8.15 -3.04
CA LEU A 302 -4.95 -9.16 -2.61
C LEU A 302 -5.58 -9.95 -1.45
N VAL A 303 -5.96 -11.20 -1.69
CA VAL A 303 -6.54 -12.13 -0.72
C VAL A 303 -5.43 -12.98 -0.11
N HIS A 304 -5.49 -13.23 1.20
CA HIS A 304 -4.58 -14.11 1.91
C HIS A 304 -5.35 -14.81 3.06
N GLY A 305 -5.54 -16.13 2.93
CA GLY A 305 -6.48 -16.87 3.77
C GLY A 305 -7.89 -16.25 3.72
N GLU A 306 -8.50 -16.05 4.89
CA GLU A 306 -9.81 -15.39 5.03
C GLU A 306 -9.76 -13.86 4.90
N ARG A 307 -8.56 -13.26 4.83
CA ARG A 307 -8.37 -11.81 4.83
C ARG A 307 -8.11 -11.30 3.41
N PHE A 308 -8.32 -10.00 3.20
CA PHE A 308 -7.96 -9.36 1.95
C PHE A 308 -7.62 -7.89 2.14
N GLU A 309 -6.81 -7.37 1.22
CA GLU A 309 -6.52 -5.95 1.05
C GLU A 309 -7.13 -5.47 -0.25
N LEU A 310 -7.69 -4.26 -0.24
CA LEU A 310 -8.17 -3.57 -1.43
C LEU A 310 -7.28 -2.35 -1.64
N LEU A 311 -6.46 -2.42 -2.68
CA LEU A 311 -5.40 -1.48 -3.00
C LEU A 311 -5.76 -0.69 -4.26
N ASN A 312 -5.48 0.61 -4.28
CA ASN A 312 -5.70 1.49 -5.44
C ASN A 312 -4.35 1.86 -6.06
N LEU A 313 -4.21 1.63 -7.36
CA LEU A 313 -3.03 1.99 -8.14
C LEU A 313 -3.45 3.15 -9.06
N GLU A 314 -3.00 4.37 -8.80
CA GLU A 314 -3.67 5.60 -9.30
C GLU A 314 -3.78 5.73 -10.85
N THR A 315 -3.07 4.89 -11.61
CA THR A 315 -3.22 4.74 -13.08
C THR A 315 -3.33 3.27 -13.50
N LYS A 316 -3.88 3.00 -14.70
CA LYS A 316 -4.05 1.65 -15.24
C LYS A 316 -2.71 0.94 -15.47
N GLU A 317 -1.71 1.68 -15.93
CA GLU A 317 -0.34 1.20 -16.12
C GLU A 317 0.30 0.79 -14.78
N SER A 318 -0.02 1.52 -13.71
CA SER A 318 0.42 1.20 -12.34
C SER A 318 -0.29 -0.05 -11.81
N GLN A 319 -1.58 -0.25 -12.14
CA GLN A 319 -2.37 -1.44 -11.84
C GLN A 319 -1.75 -2.69 -12.51
N GLU A 320 -1.45 -2.61 -13.81
CA GLU A 320 -0.82 -3.70 -14.56
C GLU A 320 0.61 -4.01 -14.11
N ALA A 321 1.44 -2.99 -13.85
CA ALA A 321 2.79 -3.19 -13.34
C ALA A 321 2.76 -3.91 -11.98
N PHE A 322 1.96 -3.42 -11.03
CA PHE A 322 1.85 -4.03 -9.70
C PHE A 322 1.31 -5.46 -9.75
N LEU A 323 0.31 -5.74 -10.59
CA LEU A 323 -0.17 -7.10 -10.81
C LEU A 323 0.95 -8.02 -11.32
N ASN A 324 1.65 -7.65 -12.41
CA ASN A 324 2.72 -8.47 -12.96
C ASN A 324 3.88 -8.67 -11.96
N THR A 325 4.21 -7.67 -11.14
CA THR A 325 5.15 -7.83 -10.02
C THR A 325 4.69 -8.92 -9.06
N LEU A 326 3.45 -8.88 -8.58
CA LEU A 326 2.95 -9.85 -7.59
C LEU A 326 3.03 -11.29 -8.14
N LEU A 327 2.76 -11.48 -9.43
CA LEU A 327 2.88 -12.79 -10.08
C LEU A 327 4.35 -13.25 -10.21
N ASN A 328 5.30 -12.34 -10.43
CA ASN A 328 6.74 -12.66 -10.39
C ASN A 328 7.19 -13.05 -8.97
N VAL A 329 6.62 -12.43 -7.92
CA VAL A 329 6.85 -12.81 -6.51
C VAL A 329 6.21 -14.17 -6.15
N GLY A 330 5.37 -14.72 -7.03
CA GLY A 330 4.73 -16.04 -6.88
C GLY A 330 3.27 -16.02 -6.39
N VAL A 331 2.67 -14.83 -6.26
CA VAL A 331 1.25 -14.67 -5.90
C VAL A 331 0.39 -15.25 -7.02
N GLN A 332 -0.67 -15.96 -6.69
CA GLN A 332 -1.53 -16.60 -7.69
C GLN A 332 -2.54 -15.62 -8.28
N TYR A 333 -2.64 -15.51 -9.61
CA TYR A 333 -3.71 -14.75 -10.23
C TYR A 333 -5.03 -15.53 -10.16
N ARG A 334 -6.08 -14.92 -9.61
CA ARG A 334 -7.46 -15.39 -9.79
C ARG A 334 -8.24 -14.33 -10.56
N GLU A 335 -8.91 -14.76 -11.63
CA GLU A 335 -9.87 -13.89 -12.29
C GLU A 335 -11.19 -13.87 -11.52
N VAL A 336 -11.89 -12.73 -11.53
CA VAL A 336 -13.31 -12.68 -11.15
C VAL A 336 -14.11 -12.81 -12.44
N TYR A 337 -14.39 -14.04 -12.83
CA TYR A 337 -15.14 -14.31 -14.05
C TYR A 337 -16.60 -13.89 -13.94
N ASN A 338 -17.19 -13.50 -15.08
CA ASN A 338 -18.61 -13.72 -15.29
C ASN A 338 -18.82 -15.24 -15.45
N LEU A 339 -19.28 -15.89 -14.38
CA LEU A 339 -19.43 -17.36 -14.28
C LEU A 339 -20.17 -17.97 -15.49
N ALA A 340 -21.25 -17.33 -15.96
CA ALA A 340 -22.02 -17.80 -17.10
C ALA A 340 -21.22 -17.86 -18.43
N ALA A 341 -20.13 -17.10 -18.55
CA ALA A 341 -19.22 -17.16 -19.70
C ALA A 341 -18.07 -18.16 -19.50
N GLU A 342 -17.76 -18.56 -18.26
CA GLU A 342 -16.81 -19.63 -17.94
C GLU A 342 -17.47 -21.02 -18.11
N GLU A 343 -18.73 -21.14 -17.69
CA GLU A 343 -19.56 -22.36 -17.76
C GLU A 343 -20.03 -22.72 -19.18
N ALA A 344 -19.94 -21.79 -20.14
CA ALA A 344 -20.25 -22.04 -21.54
C ALA A 344 -19.55 -23.30 -22.08
N LYS A 345 -20.23 -24.03 -22.96
CA LYS A 345 -19.77 -25.28 -23.56
C LYS A 345 -19.13 -25.08 -24.93
N SER A 346 -19.50 -24.01 -25.65
CA SER A 346 -18.95 -23.67 -26.96
C SER A 346 -18.74 -22.16 -27.08
N PHE A 347 -17.74 -21.76 -27.87
CA PHE A 347 -17.55 -20.38 -28.30
C PHE A 347 -18.83 -19.78 -28.91
N TYR A 348 -19.68 -20.60 -29.55
CA TYR A 348 -20.92 -20.17 -30.21
C TYR A 348 -22.07 -19.82 -29.24
N GLU A 349 -21.94 -20.07 -27.94
CA GLU A 349 -22.92 -19.62 -26.93
C GLU A 349 -22.69 -18.16 -26.49
N LEU A 350 -21.56 -17.57 -26.91
CA LEU A 350 -21.10 -16.26 -26.49
C LEU A 350 -21.55 -15.17 -27.45
N LYS A 351 -21.54 -13.92 -26.96
CA LYS A 351 -21.81 -12.72 -27.74
C LYS A 351 -20.83 -11.61 -27.40
N ASP A 352 -20.70 -10.66 -28.32
CA ASP A 352 -19.94 -9.42 -28.13
C ASP A 352 -20.56 -8.29 -28.97
N PHE A 353 -19.96 -7.10 -28.98
CA PHE A 353 -20.47 -5.94 -29.71
C PHE A 353 -19.51 -5.51 -30.83
N ASP A 354 -20.04 -5.28 -32.03
CA ASP A 354 -19.26 -4.77 -33.17
C ASP A 354 -18.84 -3.30 -32.99
N MET A 355 -18.07 -2.75 -33.94
CA MET A 355 -17.62 -1.36 -33.86
C MET A 355 -18.75 -0.33 -33.86
N GLU A 356 -19.95 -0.66 -34.36
CA GLU A 356 -21.16 0.17 -34.33
C GLU A 356 -21.97 -0.04 -33.03
N LYS A 357 -21.45 -0.86 -32.10
CA LYS A 357 -22.05 -1.24 -30.81
C LYS A 357 -23.32 -2.07 -30.92
N LYS A 358 -23.48 -2.79 -32.03
CA LYS A 358 -24.56 -3.75 -32.21
C LYS A 358 -24.11 -5.12 -31.70
N GLU A 359 -25.01 -5.82 -31.02
CA GLU A 359 -24.76 -7.18 -30.54
C GLU A 359 -24.57 -8.14 -31.72
N VAL A 360 -23.48 -8.91 -31.68
CA VAL A 360 -23.14 -9.98 -32.63
C VAL A 360 -22.88 -11.25 -31.83
N GLY A 361 -23.69 -12.28 -32.08
CA GLY A 361 -23.50 -13.60 -31.51
C GLY A 361 -22.43 -14.40 -32.25
N MET A 362 -21.63 -15.17 -31.50
CA MET A 362 -20.50 -15.91 -32.05
C MET A 362 -20.93 -17.11 -32.91
N GLU A 363 -22.19 -17.55 -32.82
CA GLU A 363 -22.81 -18.52 -33.72
C GLU A 363 -22.80 -18.07 -35.19
N THR A 364 -22.64 -16.77 -35.45
CA THR A 364 -22.37 -16.19 -36.79
C THR A 364 -21.16 -16.84 -37.49
N TYR A 365 -20.25 -17.43 -36.71
CA TYR A 365 -19.01 -18.05 -37.18
C TYR A 365 -19.02 -19.58 -37.11
N LYS A 366 -20.20 -20.21 -36.98
CA LYS A 366 -20.34 -21.68 -36.95
C LYS A 366 -19.76 -22.36 -38.19
N GLY A 367 -19.00 -23.44 -38.00
CA GLY A 367 -18.31 -24.15 -39.09
C GLY A 367 -17.03 -23.49 -39.62
N LYS A 368 -16.68 -22.29 -39.14
CA LYS A 368 -15.40 -21.61 -39.45
C LYS A 368 -14.33 -21.95 -38.42
N VAL A 369 -13.09 -21.95 -38.85
CA VAL A 369 -11.93 -21.85 -37.95
C VAL A 369 -11.77 -20.38 -37.56
N VAL A 370 -11.72 -20.06 -36.28
CA VAL A 370 -11.79 -18.67 -35.79
C VAL A 370 -10.54 -18.31 -34.99
N LEU A 371 -9.81 -17.28 -35.45
CA LEU A 371 -8.65 -16.72 -34.74
C LEU A 371 -9.06 -15.45 -33.98
N VAL A 372 -9.24 -15.56 -32.67
CA VAL A 372 -9.54 -14.44 -31.77
C VAL A 372 -8.25 -13.76 -31.31
N VAL A 373 -8.16 -12.43 -31.47
CA VAL A 373 -6.94 -11.66 -31.15
C VAL A 373 -7.29 -10.38 -30.39
N ASN A 374 -6.64 -10.12 -29.25
CA ASN A 374 -6.68 -8.78 -28.64
C ASN A 374 -5.66 -7.87 -29.35
N VAL A 375 -6.11 -6.77 -29.96
CA VAL A 375 -5.27 -5.93 -30.84
C VAL A 375 -5.00 -4.54 -30.27
N SER A 376 -3.95 -3.89 -30.77
CA SER A 376 -3.69 -2.48 -30.52
C SER A 376 -2.95 -1.79 -31.68
N SER A 377 -3.13 -0.49 -31.77
CA SER A 377 -2.65 0.47 -32.74
C SER A 377 -1.32 1.13 -32.35
N LYS A 378 -1.03 1.33 -31.05
CA LYS A 378 0.22 1.99 -30.58
C LYS A 378 1.22 1.02 -29.93
N CYS A 379 1.14 -0.27 -30.27
CA CYS A 379 2.06 -1.29 -29.76
C CYS A 379 3.27 -1.48 -30.69
N GLY A 380 4.44 -1.80 -30.14
CA GLY A 380 5.62 -2.17 -30.94
C GLY A 380 5.46 -3.45 -31.77
N LEU A 381 4.41 -4.25 -31.48
CA LEU A 381 4.05 -5.48 -32.21
C LEU A 381 3.07 -5.22 -33.38
N THR A 382 2.42 -4.05 -33.40
CA THR A 382 1.41 -3.64 -34.39
C THR A 382 1.91 -3.72 -35.85
N PRO A 383 3.12 -3.23 -36.19
CA PRO A 383 3.58 -3.18 -37.58
C PRO A 383 3.87 -4.55 -38.21
N THR A 384 3.96 -5.62 -37.40
CA THR A 384 4.14 -6.99 -37.88
C THR A 384 2.83 -7.79 -37.80
N ASN A 385 2.08 -7.64 -36.70
CA ASN A 385 0.88 -8.45 -36.48
C ASN A 385 -0.26 -8.13 -37.46
N TYR A 386 -0.56 -6.86 -37.74
CA TYR A 386 -1.65 -6.55 -38.68
C TYR A 386 -1.37 -7.05 -40.11
N PRO A 387 -0.19 -6.83 -40.72
CA PRO A 387 0.14 -7.40 -42.03
C PRO A 387 0.06 -8.93 -42.07
N GLU A 388 0.60 -9.64 -41.07
CA GLU A 388 0.57 -11.10 -41.05
C GLU A 388 -0.84 -11.68 -40.83
N LEU A 389 -1.65 -11.07 -39.96
CA LEU A 389 -3.07 -11.43 -39.81
C LEU A 389 -3.83 -11.21 -41.13
N GLN A 390 -3.62 -10.08 -41.80
CA GLN A 390 -4.27 -9.79 -43.07
C GLN A 390 -3.80 -10.76 -44.18
N GLN A 391 -2.54 -11.15 -44.18
CA GLN A 391 -1.99 -12.14 -45.12
C GLN A 391 -2.62 -13.53 -44.91
N LEU A 392 -2.79 -13.99 -43.66
CA LEU A 392 -3.52 -15.22 -43.35
C LEU A 392 -4.98 -15.13 -43.80
N TYR A 393 -5.66 -14.02 -43.51
CA TYR A 393 -7.06 -13.82 -43.84
C TYR A 393 -7.29 -13.80 -45.36
N GLU A 394 -6.51 -13.03 -46.12
CA GLU A 394 -6.59 -13.04 -47.60
C GLU A 394 -6.40 -14.45 -48.17
N LYS A 395 -5.50 -15.23 -47.59
CA LYS A 395 -5.17 -16.59 -48.05
C LYS A 395 -6.27 -17.61 -47.74
N TYR A 396 -6.85 -17.57 -46.53
CA TYR A 396 -7.68 -18.66 -46.00
C TYR A 396 -9.16 -18.33 -45.76
N LYS A 397 -9.61 -17.08 -45.90
CA LYS A 397 -11.04 -16.72 -45.71
C LYS A 397 -12.00 -17.50 -46.60
N ALA A 398 -11.55 -17.89 -47.81
CA ALA A 398 -12.31 -18.71 -48.74
C ALA A 398 -12.39 -20.20 -48.35
N GLU A 399 -11.47 -20.69 -47.51
CA GLU A 399 -11.43 -22.07 -46.99
C GLU A 399 -12.15 -22.20 -45.64
N GLY A 400 -12.57 -21.07 -45.06
CA GLY A 400 -13.32 -20.98 -43.81
C GLY A 400 -12.54 -20.48 -42.60
N LEU A 401 -11.43 -19.74 -42.79
CA LEU A 401 -10.81 -18.97 -41.71
C LEU A 401 -11.61 -17.67 -41.46
N GLU A 402 -11.77 -17.31 -40.19
CA GLU A 402 -12.20 -16.00 -39.73
C GLU A 402 -11.16 -15.43 -38.75
N ILE A 403 -10.96 -14.11 -38.76
CA ILE A 403 -10.14 -13.43 -37.75
C ILE A 403 -11.00 -12.40 -37.03
N LEU A 404 -11.10 -12.49 -35.71
CA LEU A 404 -11.90 -11.59 -34.89
C LEU A 404 -10.96 -10.72 -34.05
N ALA A 405 -10.88 -9.44 -34.38
CA ALA A 405 -9.99 -8.50 -33.73
C ALA A 405 -10.72 -7.66 -32.68
N PHE A 406 -10.21 -7.69 -31.46
CA PHE A 406 -10.79 -7.02 -30.29
C PHE A 406 -9.81 -5.96 -29.77
N PRO A 407 -10.00 -4.66 -30.10
CA PRO A 407 -9.16 -3.59 -29.60
C PRO A 407 -9.27 -3.49 -28.08
N CYS A 408 -8.14 -3.33 -27.39
CA CYS A 408 -8.12 -3.32 -25.92
C CYS A 408 -7.18 -2.26 -25.36
N ASN A 409 -7.69 -1.39 -24.49
CA ASN A 409 -6.90 -0.35 -23.82
C ASN A 409 -6.54 -0.73 -22.38
N GLN A 410 -6.16 -1.97 -22.14
CA GLN A 410 -5.52 -2.37 -20.88
C GLN A 410 -4.02 -2.06 -20.99
N PHE A 411 -3.35 -2.82 -21.86
CA PHE A 411 -1.90 -2.94 -21.97
C PHE A 411 -1.20 -1.60 -22.27
N ALA A 412 -0.65 -0.99 -21.21
CA ALA A 412 0.10 0.27 -21.22
C ALA A 412 -0.55 1.43 -22.01
N GLY A 413 -1.88 1.53 -21.98
CA GLY A 413 -2.62 2.63 -22.61
C GLY A 413 -2.48 2.74 -24.14
N GLN A 414 -2.12 1.64 -24.81
CA GLN A 414 -1.76 1.65 -26.24
C GLN A 414 -2.96 1.77 -27.20
N GLU A 415 -4.21 1.69 -26.70
CA GLU A 415 -5.44 1.86 -27.48
C GLU A 415 -6.30 3.04 -27.02
N PRO A 416 -5.79 4.29 -27.03
CA PRO A 416 -6.51 5.42 -26.47
C PRO A 416 -7.73 5.83 -27.29
N GLY A 417 -7.69 5.68 -28.62
CA GLY A 417 -8.68 6.25 -29.55
C GLY A 417 -10.06 5.59 -29.55
N THR A 418 -11.04 6.23 -30.17
CA THR A 418 -12.42 5.73 -30.32
C THR A 418 -12.52 4.61 -31.35
N ASN A 419 -13.69 3.95 -31.46
CA ASN A 419 -13.91 2.91 -32.48
C ASN A 419 -13.66 3.46 -33.90
N GLU A 420 -14.09 4.69 -34.17
CA GLU A 420 -13.95 5.39 -35.45
C GLU A 420 -12.47 5.68 -35.76
N GLU A 421 -11.69 6.14 -34.78
CA GLU A 421 -10.25 6.36 -34.92
C GLU A 421 -9.47 5.06 -35.15
N ILE A 422 -9.92 3.95 -34.53
CA ILE A 422 -9.33 2.61 -34.71
C ILE A 422 -9.65 2.07 -36.11
N ILE A 423 -10.88 2.24 -36.61
CA ILE A 423 -11.24 1.92 -38.00
C ILE A 423 -10.37 2.71 -38.98
N GLU A 424 -10.16 4.01 -38.76
CA GLU A 424 -9.30 4.81 -39.62
C GLU A 424 -7.83 4.33 -39.56
N PHE A 425 -7.34 4.00 -38.35
CA PHE A 425 -5.98 3.50 -38.17
C PHE A 425 -5.72 2.19 -38.92
N VAL A 426 -6.61 1.19 -38.83
CA VAL A 426 -6.34 -0.13 -39.43
C VAL A 426 -6.38 -0.15 -40.96
N LYS A 427 -6.95 0.88 -41.61
CA LYS A 427 -6.91 1.04 -43.08
C LYS A 427 -5.50 1.07 -43.64
N GLN A 428 -4.51 1.61 -42.90
CA GLN A 428 -3.11 1.66 -43.36
C GLN A 428 -2.49 0.26 -43.54
N TYR A 429 -3.07 -0.76 -42.89
CA TYR A 429 -2.67 -2.16 -43.00
C TYR A 429 -3.60 -2.99 -43.91
N ASN A 430 -4.55 -2.34 -44.60
CA ASN A 430 -5.57 -2.97 -45.45
C ASN A 430 -6.37 -4.07 -44.74
N VAL A 431 -6.69 -3.90 -43.45
CA VAL A 431 -7.46 -4.88 -42.68
C VAL A 431 -8.87 -5.05 -43.27
N THR A 432 -9.26 -6.30 -43.59
CA THR A 432 -10.60 -6.65 -44.11
C THR A 432 -11.35 -7.71 -43.28
N PHE A 433 -10.78 -8.15 -42.16
CA PHE A 433 -11.44 -9.02 -41.18
C PHE A 433 -12.23 -8.22 -40.12
N PRO A 434 -13.23 -8.81 -39.44
CA PRO A 434 -14.04 -8.12 -38.43
C PRO A 434 -13.27 -7.50 -37.25
N LEU A 435 -13.70 -6.30 -36.84
CA LEU A 435 -13.35 -5.66 -35.57
C LEU A 435 -14.58 -5.57 -34.66
N PHE A 436 -14.35 -5.69 -33.35
CA PHE A 436 -15.34 -5.50 -32.27
C PHE A 436 -15.06 -4.23 -31.49
N GLU A 437 -16.03 -3.65 -30.76
CA GLU A 437 -15.79 -2.40 -30.04
C GLU A 437 -14.62 -2.50 -29.06
N LYS A 438 -13.98 -1.37 -28.75
CA LYS A 438 -12.87 -1.36 -27.80
C LYS A 438 -13.36 -1.65 -26.37
N ASN A 439 -12.91 -2.75 -25.79
CA ASN A 439 -13.28 -3.16 -24.42
C ASN A 439 -12.14 -3.92 -23.71
N ASP A 440 -12.26 -4.11 -22.40
CA ASP A 440 -11.26 -4.75 -21.55
C ASP A 440 -11.33 -6.30 -21.65
N VAL A 441 -10.18 -6.98 -21.53
CA VAL A 441 -10.06 -8.44 -21.73
C VAL A 441 -9.58 -9.20 -20.49
N ASN A 442 -9.30 -8.50 -19.39
CA ASN A 442 -8.92 -9.01 -18.06
C ASN A 442 -9.76 -8.33 -16.95
N GLY A 443 -9.95 -9.02 -15.83
CA GLY A 443 -10.67 -8.51 -14.66
C GLY A 443 -12.20 -8.72 -14.72
N SER A 444 -12.94 -8.10 -13.80
CA SER A 444 -14.39 -8.27 -13.64
C SER A 444 -15.20 -7.90 -14.88
N ASP A 445 -14.68 -6.93 -15.64
CA ASP A 445 -15.36 -6.30 -16.77
C ASP A 445 -14.91 -6.93 -18.11
N ALA A 446 -14.18 -8.05 -18.07
CA ALA A 446 -13.66 -8.74 -19.24
C ALA A 446 -14.78 -9.32 -20.10
N ARG A 447 -14.79 -8.95 -21.39
CA ARG A 447 -15.78 -9.45 -22.38
C ARG A 447 -15.91 -10.99 -22.36
N PRO A 448 -17.14 -11.55 -22.48
CA PRO A 448 -17.40 -12.99 -22.37
C PRO A 448 -16.48 -13.89 -23.19
N VAL A 449 -16.20 -13.47 -24.44
CA VAL A 449 -15.27 -14.16 -25.36
C VAL A 449 -13.93 -14.45 -24.71
N PHE A 450 -13.28 -13.46 -24.08
CA PHE A 450 -11.98 -13.69 -23.45
C PHE A 450 -12.08 -14.38 -22.10
N THR A 451 -13.16 -14.16 -21.34
CA THR A 451 -13.43 -14.91 -20.10
C THR A 451 -13.46 -16.41 -20.37
N TYR A 452 -14.25 -16.86 -21.35
CA TYR A 452 -14.30 -18.25 -21.82
C TYR A 452 -12.93 -18.76 -22.28
N LEU A 453 -12.30 -18.05 -23.23
CA LEU A 453 -11.07 -18.51 -23.88
C LEU A 453 -9.88 -18.61 -22.90
N LYS A 454 -9.76 -17.69 -21.94
CA LYS A 454 -8.72 -17.75 -20.88
C LYS A 454 -8.96 -18.89 -19.89
N ALA A 455 -10.21 -19.25 -19.62
CA ALA A 455 -10.56 -20.34 -18.71
C ALA A 455 -10.30 -21.71 -19.36
N LYS A 456 -10.74 -21.93 -20.62
CA LYS A 456 -10.49 -23.19 -21.34
C LYS A 456 -9.04 -23.33 -21.81
N LEU A 457 -8.35 -22.23 -22.14
CA LEU A 457 -6.93 -22.21 -22.55
C LEU A 457 -6.09 -21.35 -21.58
N PRO A 458 -5.72 -21.91 -20.41
CA PRO A 458 -4.93 -21.22 -19.40
C PRO A 458 -3.53 -20.84 -19.91
N GLY A 459 -2.95 -19.79 -19.31
CA GLY A 459 -1.58 -19.38 -19.58
C GLY A 459 -0.57 -20.07 -18.66
N THR A 460 0.70 -20.16 -19.08
CA THR A 460 1.78 -20.84 -18.35
C THR A 460 2.07 -20.28 -16.94
N PHE A 461 1.49 -19.13 -16.60
CA PHE A 461 1.60 -18.45 -15.31
C PHE A 461 0.26 -17.74 -15.01
N GLY A 462 -0.84 -18.50 -15.02
CA GLY A 462 -2.20 -18.00 -14.81
C GLY A 462 -2.93 -17.55 -16.09
N ASN A 463 -4.24 -17.33 -15.96
CA ASN A 463 -5.15 -17.28 -17.11
C ASN A 463 -5.18 -15.92 -17.83
N TYR A 464 -4.88 -14.83 -17.12
CA TYR A 464 -4.90 -13.45 -17.66
C TYR A 464 -4.10 -13.27 -18.96
N ILE A 465 -4.51 -12.32 -19.79
CA ILE A 465 -3.78 -11.89 -20.97
C ILE A 465 -2.66 -10.95 -20.53
N LYS A 466 -1.42 -11.27 -20.93
CA LYS A 466 -0.23 -10.54 -20.46
C LYS A 466 0.05 -9.26 -21.25
N TRP A 467 -0.42 -9.16 -22.50
CA TRP A 467 -0.14 -8.04 -23.39
C TRP A 467 -1.07 -8.01 -24.62
N ASN A 468 -0.98 -6.93 -25.40
CA ASN A 468 -1.45 -6.84 -26.78
C ASN A 468 -0.98 -8.02 -27.64
N PHE A 469 -1.82 -8.45 -28.58
CA PHE A 469 -1.58 -9.51 -29.57
C PHE A 469 -1.42 -10.94 -29.01
N THR A 470 -2.04 -11.25 -27.87
CA THR A 470 -2.32 -12.67 -27.52
C THR A 470 -3.37 -13.20 -28.49
N LYS A 471 -3.23 -14.44 -28.97
CA LYS A 471 -4.21 -15.08 -29.85
C LYS A 471 -4.79 -16.35 -29.24
N PHE A 472 -6.01 -16.67 -29.64
CA PHE A 472 -6.67 -17.95 -29.38
C PHE A 472 -7.26 -18.46 -30.70
N LEU A 473 -6.97 -19.71 -31.04
CA LEU A 473 -7.52 -20.40 -32.21
C LEU A 473 -8.64 -21.33 -31.74
N VAL A 474 -9.79 -21.26 -32.40
CA VAL A 474 -11.01 -22.02 -32.16
C VAL A 474 -11.34 -22.82 -33.42
N ASP A 475 -11.79 -24.06 -33.26
CA ASP A 475 -12.09 -24.95 -34.38
C ASP A 475 -13.48 -24.72 -35.00
N ARG A 476 -13.81 -25.53 -36.03
CA ARG A 476 -15.09 -25.48 -36.75
C ARG A 476 -16.32 -25.88 -35.91
N ASN A 477 -16.10 -26.45 -34.73
CA ASN A 477 -17.15 -26.86 -33.78
C ASN A 477 -17.29 -25.85 -32.62
N GLY A 478 -16.51 -24.76 -32.64
CA GLY A 478 -16.51 -23.72 -31.61
C GLY A 478 -15.72 -24.11 -30.37
N GLN A 479 -14.85 -25.12 -30.45
CA GLN A 479 -14.02 -25.56 -29.33
C GLN A 479 -12.65 -24.88 -29.33
N PRO A 480 -12.16 -24.36 -28.19
CA PRO A 480 -10.84 -23.73 -28.09
C PRO A 480 -9.71 -24.73 -28.32
N PHE A 481 -8.93 -24.53 -29.39
CA PHE A 481 -7.84 -25.42 -29.79
C PHE A 481 -6.50 -25.04 -29.15
N LYS A 482 -6.07 -23.79 -29.27
CA LYS A 482 -4.71 -23.37 -28.88
C LYS A 482 -4.59 -21.88 -28.60
N ARG A 483 -3.73 -21.53 -27.64
CA ARG A 483 -3.41 -20.15 -27.24
C ARG A 483 -1.96 -19.83 -27.63
N TYR A 484 -1.74 -18.60 -28.11
CA TYR A 484 -0.46 -18.10 -28.59
C TYR A 484 -0.08 -16.80 -27.86
N ALA A 485 1.20 -16.67 -27.53
CA ALA A 485 1.74 -15.53 -26.82
C ALA A 485 1.81 -14.26 -27.71
N PRO A 486 1.89 -13.07 -27.10
CA PRO A 486 2.12 -11.79 -27.80
C PRO A 486 3.23 -11.77 -28.85
N LYS A 487 4.30 -12.56 -28.63
CA LYS A 487 5.48 -12.62 -29.51
C LYS A 487 5.40 -13.72 -30.57
N ASP A 488 4.41 -14.60 -30.50
CA ASP A 488 4.19 -15.64 -31.51
C ASP A 488 3.59 -14.95 -32.74
N LEU A 489 4.34 -14.92 -33.84
CA LEU A 489 3.95 -14.21 -35.05
C LEU A 489 2.84 -14.99 -35.78
N PRO A 490 1.81 -14.34 -36.35
CA PRO A 490 0.70 -15.05 -36.97
C PRO A 490 1.12 -16.11 -38.01
N LEU A 491 2.12 -15.83 -38.85
CA LEU A 491 2.62 -16.81 -39.82
C LEU A 491 3.34 -18.02 -39.20
N SER A 492 3.84 -17.91 -37.96
CA SER A 492 4.54 -19.02 -37.28
C SER A 492 3.62 -20.16 -36.81
N PHE A 493 2.30 -19.94 -36.82
CA PHE A 493 1.28 -20.96 -36.53
C PHE A 493 0.32 -21.21 -37.71
N GLU A 494 0.76 -20.89 -38.95
CA GLU A 494 -0.03 -21.15 -40.15
C GLU A 494 -0.40 -22.64 -40.31
N ASP A 495 0.47 -23.56 -39.86
CA ASP A 495 0.22 -25.01 -39.96
C ASP A 495 -0.89 -25.50 -39.00
N ASP A 496 -1.02 -24.90 -37.81
CA ASP A 496 -2.16 -25.18 -36.91
C ASP A 496 -3.49 -24.78 -37.57
N ILE A 497 -3.49 -23.64 -38.28
CA ILE A 497 -4.67 -23.16 -39.03
C ILE A 497 -5.01 -24.13 -40.18
N LYS A 498 -4.01 -24.59 -40.94
CA LYS A 498 -4.21 -25.59 -42.01
C LYS A 498 -4.78 -26.89 -41.47
N GLU A 499 -4.32 -27.36 -40.31
CA GLU A 499 -4.82 -28.60 -39.68
C GLU A 499 -6.33 -28.51 -39.40
N LEU A 500 -6.80 -27.39 -38.84
CA LEU A 500 -8.21 -27.18 -38.54
C LEU A 500 -9.05 -26.90 -39.80
N LEU A 501 -8.49 -26.25 -40.81
CA LEU A 501 -9.19 -26.03 -42.09
C LEU A 501 -9.37 -27.33 -42.88
N ALA A 502 -8.41 -28.27 -42.78
CA ALA A 502 -8.47 -29.57 -43.44
C ALA A 502 -9.43 -30.56 -42.75
N LYS A 503 -9.79 -30.34 -41.49
CA LYS A 503 -10.89 -31.04 -40.81
C LYS A 503 -12.22 -30.51 -41.33
N ALA A 504 -13.19 -31.42 -41.51
CA ALA A 504 -14.58 -31.01 -41.65
C ALA A 504 -15.09 -30.42 -40.31
N ALA A 505 -16.16 -29.64 -40.36
CA ALA A 505 -17.00 -29.51 -39.18
C ALA A 505 -17.70 -30.86 -38.96
N ASP A 506 -17.84 -31.29 -37.70
CA ASP A 506 -18.62 -32.48 -37.42
C ASP A 506 -20.10 -32.23 -37.77
N PRO A 507 -20.86 -33.26 -38.23
CA PRO A 507 -22.29 -33.10 -38.40
C PRO A 507 -22.92 -32.72 -37.05
N GLU A 508 -23.86 -31.77 -37.06
CA GLU A 508 -24.51 -31.37 -35.82
C GLU A 508 -25.15 -32.60 -35.14
N PRO A 509 -24.93 -32.82 -33.84
CA PRO A 509 -25.49 -33.96 -33.14
C PRO A 509 -27.01 -33.93 -33.27
N THR A 510 -27.60 -35.08 -33.58
CA THR A 510 -29.04 -35.19 -33.76
C THR A 510 -29.79 -34.79 -32.48
N GLU A 511 -31.06 -34.47 -32.61
CA GLU A 511 -31.93 -34.15 -31.46
C GLU A 511 -32.09 -35.34 -30.48
N GLU A 512 -31.53 -36.51 -30.80
CA GLU A 512 -31.49 -37.72 -29.99
C GLU A 512 -30.13 -37.83 -29.26
N GLU A 513 -29.00 -37.71 -29.98
CA GLU A 513 -27.65 -37.65 -29.40
C GLU A 513 -27.47 -36.47 -28.43
N ALA A 514 -28.02 -35.29 -28.77
CA ALA A 514 -27.99 -34.11 -27.90
C ALA A 514 -28.85 -34.27 -26.63
N LYS A 515 -29.78 -35.24 -26.60
CA LYS A 515 -30.48 -35.64 -25.36
C LYS A 515 -29.65 -36.66 -24.59
N GLU A 516 -29.01 -37.61 -25.27
CA GLU A 516 -28.17 -38.65 -24.64
C GLU A 516 -26.96 -38.04 -23.92
N GLU A 517 -26.24 -37.07 -24.51
CA GLU A 517 -25.20 -36.29 -23.80
C GLU A 517 -25.77 -35.51 -22.61
N ALA A 518 -26.98 -34.95 -22.76
CA ALA A 518 -27.64 -34.18 -21.70
C ALA A 518 -28.24 -35.06 -20.58
N GLU A 519 -28.28 -36.37 -20.73
CA GLU A 519 -28.62 -37.34 -19.67
C GLU A 519 -27.36 -37.99 -19.09
N ALA A 520 -26.35 -38.32 -19.91
CA ALA A 520 -25.04 -38.77 -19.45
C ALA A 520 -24.37 -37.75 -18.51
N ALA A 521 -24.40 -36.46 -18.87
CA ALA A 521 -23.91 -35.37 -18.01
C ALA A 521 -24.71 -35.17 -16.71
N LYS A 522 -25.76 -35.97 -16.45
CA LYS A 522 -26.49 -36.03 -15.18
C LYS A 522 -26.23 -37.33 -14.39
N SER A 523 -25.58 -38.34 -14.99
CA SER A 523 -25.28 -39.62 -14.31
C SER A 523 -23.94 -39.66 -13.60
N ASP A 524 -22.94 -38.85 -14.01
CA ASP A 524 -21.61 -38.81 -13.38
C ASP A 524 -21.56 -38.05 -12.02
N GLY A 525 -22.70 -37.87 -11.36
CA GLY A 525 -22.81 -37.30 -10.02
C GLY A 525 -22.64 -38.34 -8.92
N GLU A 526 -21.53 -39.11 -8.90
CA GLU A 526 -21.28 -40.10 -7.83
C GLU A 526 -20.84 -39.40 -6.52
N GLU A 527 -21.63 -39.56 -5.45
CA GLU A 527 -21.28 -39.08 -4.11
C GLU A 527 -20.01 -39.77 -3.56
N PRO A 528 -19.14 -39.05 -2.82
CA PRO A 528 -17.89 -39.62 -2.30
C PRO A 528 -18.17 -40.70 -1.24
N LYS A 529 -18.00 -41.95 -1.66
CA LYS A 529 -18.24 -43.16 -0.88
C LYS A 529 -17.19 -43.37 0.21
N GLU A 530 -17.60 -43.32 1.48
CA GLU A 530 -16.71 -43.57 2.63
C GLU A 530 -15.95 -44.90 2.52
N THR A 531 -14.62 -44.85 2.45
CA THR A 531 -13.77 -46.01 2.69
C THR A 531 -13.63 -46.27 4.18
N LYS A 532 -14.23 -47.37 4.65
CA LYS A 532 -14.00 -47.90 6.00
C LYS A 532 -12.61 -48.51 6.11
N GLU A 533 -11.84 -48.08 7.09
CA GLU A 533 -10.64 -48.77 7.55
C GLU A 533 -11.02 -49.74 8.69
N GLU A 534 -10.42 -50.93 8.73
CA GLU A 534 -10.80 -51.97 9.70
C GLU A 534 -10.13 -51.79 11.08
N ALA A 535 -10.83 -52.21 12.13
CA ALA A 535 -10.48 -51.89 13.51
C ALA A 535 -9.46 -52.85 14.14
N VAL A 536 -8.69 -52.32 15.10
CA VAL A 536 -8.08 -53.10 16.19
C VAL A 536 -8.57 -52.54 17.52
N THR A 537 -8.78 -53.43 18.49
CA THR A 537 -9.54 -53.22 19.73
C THR A 537 -8.73 -52.63 20.88
N GLU A 538 -9.38 -51.84 21.75
CA GLU A 538 -9.45 -52.20 23.18
C GLU A 538 -10.65 -51.57 23.94
N THR A 539 -10.99 -52.19 25.07
CA THR A 539 -12.04 -51.87 26.07
C THR A 539 -11.94 -50.44 26.68
N LYS A 540 -12.95 -49.79 27.31
CA LYS A 540 -14.09 -50.27 28.11
C LYS A 540 -15.10 -49.14 28.51
N GLU A 541 -16.35 -49.52 28.80
CA GLU A 541 -17.28 -48.96 29.83
C GLU A 541 -17.91 -47.53 29.78
N ALA A 542 -19.17 -47.50 30.28
CA ALA A 542 -19.96 -46.39 30.84
C ALA A 542 -20.57 -45.29 29.94
N ALA A 543 -21.91 -45.35 29.79
CA ALA A 543 -22.79 -44.19 29.58
C ALA A 543 -23.41 -43.76 30.94
N PRO A 544 -24.12 -42.60 31.06
CA PRO A 544 -25.53 -42.59 30.63
C PRO A 544 -26.13 -41.24 30.11
N THR A 545 -27.20 -41.38 29.33
CA THR A 545 -28.43 -40.55 29.26
C THR A 545 -28.42 -39.04 28.92
N THR A 546 -29.10 -38.74 27.80
CA THR A 546 -30.13 -37.68 27.59
C THR A 546 -29.81 -36.19 27.85
N GLU A 547 -30.03 -35.37 26.83
CA GLU A 547 -31.32 -34.67 26.71
C GLU A 547 -31.69 -34.38 25.23
N GLU A 548 -32.96 -34.05 24.97
CA GLU A 548 -33.56 -33.92 23.64
C GLU A 548 -34.27 -32.55 23.53
N VAL A 549 -33.85 -31.70 22.59
CA VAL A 549 -34.56 -30.44 22.29
C VAL A 549 -34.65 -30.24 20.78
N ALA A 550 -35.85 -30.39 20.24
CA ALA A 550 -36.16 -30.08 18.84
C ALA A 550 -36.99 -28.79 18.74
N THR A 551 -36.49 -27.78 18.04
CA THR A 551 -37.23 -26.54 17.73
C THR A 551 -37.16 -26.18 16.26
N LYS A 552 -37.91 -26.96 15.47
CA LYS A 552 -38.81 -26.53 14.39
C LYS A 552 -38.47 -25.23 13.62
N GLU A 553 -38.15 -25.38 12.34
CA GLU A 553 -38.15 -24.29 11.35
C GLU A 553 -39.57 -23.88 10.95
N GLU A 554 -39.81 -22.58 10.71
CA GLU A 554 -40.86 -22.07 9.82
C GLU A 554 -40.30 -20.87 9.01
N PRO A 555 -40.70 -20.67 7.74
CA PRO A 555 -40.01 -19.77 6.81
C PRO A 555 -40.48 -18.31 6.87
N VAL A 556 -39.58 -17.37 6.59
CA VAL A 556 -39.90 -15.94 6.41
C VAL A 556 -40.09 -15.62 4.92
N THR A 557 -41.21 -14.99 4.58
CA THR A 557 -41.58 -14.60 3.22
C THR A 557 -40.85 -13.34 2.74
N THR A 558 -40.49 -13.31 1.45
CA THR A 558 -39.98 -12.12 0.75
C THR A 558 -41.09 -11.10 0.46
N GLU A 559 -40.87 -9.82 0.76
CA GLU A 559 -41.63 -8.70 0.16
C GLU A 559 -40.79 -7.97 -0.89
N GLU A 560 -41.43 -7.52 -1.97
CA GLU A 560 -40.81 -6.70 -3.01
C GLU A 560 -40.70 -5.23 -2.58
N VAL A 561 -39.53 -4.59 -2.75
CA VAL A 561 -39.41 -3.13 -2.70
C VAL A 561 -39.08 -2.58 -4.09
N LYS A 562 -40.09 -1.99 -4.74
CA LYS A 562 -39.94 -1.31 -6.03
C LYS A 562 -39.34 0.08 -5.82
N VAL A 563 -38.17 0.34 -6.39
CA VAL A 563 -37.59 1.69 -6.48
C VAL A 563 -37.93 2.27 -7.86
N ALA A 564 -38.51 3.48 -7.89
CA ALA A 564 -38.92 4.15 -9.12
C ALA A 564 -37.77 4.96 -9.75
N VAL A 565 -37.74 5.01 -11.07
CA VAL A 565 -36.79 5.83 -11.84
C VAL A 565 -37.29 7.28 -11.93
N ALA A 566 -36.39 8.25 -11.73
CA ALA A 566 -36.61 9.66 -12.07
C ALA A 566 -35.32 10.30 -12.62
N ALA A 567 -35.47 10.90 -13.80
CA ALA A 567 -34.57 11.81 -14.51
C ALA A 567 -35.50 12.77 -15.31
N PRO A 568 -35.04 13.84 -16.00
CA PRO A 568 -33.66 14.19 -16.40
C PRO A 568 -32.80 14.77 -15.28
#